data_AF-A0A8T3XM90-F1
#
_entry.id   AF-A0A8T3XM90-F1
#
_cell.length_a   1.000
_cell.length_b   1.000
_cell.length_c   1.000
_cell.angle_alpha   90.00
_cell.angle_beta   90.00
_cell.angle_gamma   90.00
#
_symmetry.space_group_name_H-M   'P 1'
#
loop_
_entity.id
_entity.type
_entity.pdbx_description
1 polymer ?
#
loop_
_entity_poly.entity_id
_entity_poly.type
_entity_poly.pdbx_seq_one_letter_code
_entity_poly.pdbx_strand_id
1 'polypeptide(L)'
;MAKNNLSGWSLTLLRVVLGIILAYHGYLKLFVPGGFKGTVEFFASVGIPLTSYSALVASVAEFAGGIFLIVGVLTRLTTLALLFEMLVALFTVHIKNGLLVSNGGYEFVLLILAALVVLLTNGSGSLSIGKMMSKNKWLQ
;
A
#
# COMPACT_ATOMS: atom_id res chain seq x y z
N MET A 1 -6.60 30.70 19.70
CA MET A 1 -5.44 30.37 18.84
C MET A 1 -5.79 29.09 18.08
N ALA A 2 -6.07 29.16 16.77
CA ALA A 2 -6.40 27.97 15.99
C ALA A 2 -5.17 27.04 15.96
N LYS A 3 -5.34 25.79 16.41
CA LYS A 3 -4.26 24.80 16.45
C LYS A 3 -3.84 24.52 15.00
N ASN A 4 -2.60 24.83 14.64
CA ASN A 4 -2.11 24.70 13.28
C ASN A 4 -2.10 23.21 12.89
N ASN A 5 -3.15 22.73 12.22
CA ASN A 5 -3.41 21.30 11.98
C ASN A 5 -2.82 20.81 10.66
N LEU A 6 -1.83 21.54 10.12
CA LEU A 6 -1.19 21.28 8.83
C LEU A 6 -0.56 19.88 8.78
N SER A 7 0.00 19.40 9.89
CA SER A 7 0.58 18.05 10.00
C SER A 7 -0.46 16.94 9.87
N GLY A 8 -1.67 17.12 10.39
CA GLY A 8 -2.71 16.11 10.25
C GLY A 8 -3.32 16.09 8.84
N TRP A 9 -3.38 17.24 8.17
CA TRP A 9 -3.84 17.32 6.78
C TRP A 9 -2.81 16.78 5.78
N SER A 10 -1.52 16.99 6.00
CA SER A 10 -0.48 16.39 5.16
C SER A 10 -0.48 14.86 5.25
N LEU A 11 -0.64 14.28 6.46
CA LEU A 11 -0.80 12.84 6.63
C LEU A 11 -2.09 12.31 5.98
N THR A 12 -3.17 13.08 6.01
CA THR A 12 -4.42 12.72 5.32
C THR A 12 -4.20 12.64 3.82
N LEU A 13 -3.56 13.66 3.22
CA LEU A 13 -3.25 13.69 1.80
C LEU A 13 -2.37 12.50 1.41
N LEU A 14 -1.28 12.29 2.14
CA LEU A 14 -0.36 11.15 1.92
C LEU A 14 -1.12 9.83 1.96
N ARG A 15 -1.91 9.61 3.01
CA ARG A 15 -2.71 8.39 3.22
C ARG A 15 -3.70 8.15 2.08
N VAL A 16 -4.44 9.17 1.68
CA VAL A 16 -5.48 9.04 0.63
C VAL A 16 -4.83 8.78 -0.74
N VAL A 17 -3.80 9.54 -1.11
CA VAL A 17 -3.11 9.34 -2.40
C VAL A 17 -2.46 7.95 -2.45
N LEU A 18 -1.78 7.54 -1.39
CA LEU A 18 -1.17 6.22 -1.30
C LEU A 18 -2.22 5.11 -1.39
N GLY A 19 -3.34 5.28 -0.68
CA GLY A 19 -4.46 4.34 -0.71
C GLY A 19 -5.11 4.24 -2.10
N ILE A 20 -5.24 5.35 -2.84
CA ILE A 20 -5.74 5.34 -4.23
C ILE A 20 -4.80 4.55 -5.14
N ILE A 21 -3.49 4.81 -5.04
CA ILE A 21 -2.48 4.11 -5.85
C ILE A 21 -2.57 2.60 -5.61
N LEU A 22 -2.53 2.15 -4.36
CA LEU A 22 -2.56 0.73 -4.03
C LEU A 22 -3.91 0.08 -4.36
N ALA A 23 -5.02 0.78 -4.08
CA ALA A 23 -6.35 0.30 -4.45
C ALA A 23 -6.47 0.12 -5.96
N TYR A 24 -5.92 1.04 -6.75
CA TYR A 24 -5.93 0.93 -8.21
C TYR A 24 -5.12 -0.28 -8.70
N HIS A 25 -3.92 -0.52 -8.15
CA HIS A 25 -3.12 -1.71 -8.51
C HIS A 25 -3.85 -3.02 -8.17
N GLY A 26 -4.40 -3.13 -6.97
CA GLY A 26 -5.20 -4.29 -6.58
C GLY A 26 -6.46 -4.44 -7.44
N TYR A 27 -7.11 -3.33 -7.82
CA TYR A 27 -8.27 -3.34 -8.71
C TYR A 27 -7.94 -3.90 -10.09
N LEU A 28 -6.81 -3.48 -10.68
CA LEU A 28 -6.34 -4.01 -11.96
C LEU A 28 -6.11 -5.53 -11.89
N LYS A 29 -5.60 -6.03 -10.77
CA LYS A 29 -5.36 -7.46 -10.60
C LYS A 29 -6.65 -8.25 -10.36
N LEU A 30 -7.62 -7.71 -9.61
CA LEU A 30 -8.82 -8.45 -9.22
C LEU A 30 -9.96 -8.38 -10.25
N PHE A 31 -10.19 -7.20 -10.83
CA PHE A 31 -11.46 -6.91 -11.51
C PHE A 31 -11.31 -6.65 -13.01
N VAL A 32 -10.10 -6.32 -13.49
CA VAL A 32 -9.87 -6.18 -14.93
C VAL A 32 -9.74 -7.57 -15.57
N PRO A 33 -10.45 -7.84 -16.69
CA PRO A 33 -10.37 -9.12 -17.38
C PRO A 33 -8.91 -9.50 -17.69
N GLY A 34 -8.51 -10.71 -17.26
CA GLY A 34 -7.16 -11.21 -17.45
C GLY A 34 -6.12 -10.70 -16.45
N GLY A 35 -6.42 -9.70 -15.62
CA GLY A 35 -5.48 -9.12 -14.64
C GLY A 35 -4.96 -10.15 -13.63
N PHE A 36 -5.86 -10.95 -13.06
CA PHE A 36 -5.48 -11.97 -12.09
C PHE A 36 -4.61 -13.05 -12.73
N LYS A 37 -5.05 -13.58 -13.88
CA LYS A 37 -4.32 -14.60 -14.64
C LYS A 37 -2.92 -14.10 -15.02
N GLY A 38 -2.82 -12.88 -15.55
CA GLY A 38 -1.53 -12.26 -15.90
C GLY A 38 -0.61 -12.06 -14.69
N THR A 39 -1.16 -11.75 -13.52
CA THR A 39 -0.39 -11.67 -12.27
C THR A 39 0.17 -13.02 -11.86
N VAL A 40 -0.63 -14.09 -11.95
CA VAL A 40 -0.20 -15.47 -11.67
C VAL A 40 0.92 -15.90 -12.61
N GLU A 41 0.78 -15.64 -13.90
CA GLU A 41 1.79 -15.95 -14.93
C GLU A 41 3.07 -15.13 -14.71
N PHE A 42 2.94 -13.84 -14.38
CA PHE A 42 4.06 -12.99 -14.05
C PHE A 42 4.82 -13.50 -12.81
N PHE A 43 4.11 -13.84 -11.73
CA PHE A 43 4.72 -14.40 -10.52
C PHE A 43 5.45 -15.71 -10.79
N ALA A 44 4.91 -16.57 -11.68
CA ALA A 44 5.61 -17.77 -12.13
C ALA A 44 6.92 -17.43 -12.85
N SER A 45 6.91 -16.42 -13.73
CA SER A 45 8.09 -16.00 -14.50
C SER A 45 9.24 -15.46 -13.65
N VAL A 46 8.94 -14.88 -12.48
CA VAL A 46 9.93 -14.34 -11.54
C VAL A 46 10.25 -15.29 -10.37
N GLY A 47 9.69 -16.51 -10.39
CA GLY A 47 9.99 -17.55 -9.40
C GLY A 47 9.31 -17.40 -8.04
N ILE A 48 8.21 -16.62 -7.94
CA ILE A 48 7.41 -16.56 -6.72
C ILE A 48 6.63 -17.87 -6.55
N PRO A 49 6.76 -18.58 -5.41
CA PRO A 49 6.05 -19.84 -5.19
C PRO A 49 4.56 -19.61 -4.94
N LEU A 50 3.77 -20.70 -5.05
CA LEU A 50 2.32 -20.69 -4.80
C LEU A 50 1.61 -19.56 -5.55
N THR A 51 1.93 -19.38 -6.84
CA THR A 51 1.62 -18.20 -7.65
C THR A 51 0.16 -17.74 -7.55
N SER A 52 -0.81 -18.65 -7.63
CA SER A 52 -2.24 -18.32 -7.47
C SER A 52 -2.58 -17.75 -6.09
N TYR A 53 -2.03 -18.33 -5.02
CA TYR A 53 -2.24 -17.85 -3.66
C TYR A 53 -1.51 -16.52 -3.42
N SER A 54 -0.26 -16.42 -3.84
CA SER A 54 0.55 -15.20 -3.73
C SER A 54 -0.08 -14.04 -4.50
N ALA A 55 -0.57 -14.30 -5.72
CA ALA A 55 -1.30 -13.30 -6.51
C ALA A 55 -2.59 -12.87 -5.82
N LEU A 56 -3.37 -13.81 -5.26
CA LEU A 56 -4.60 -13.47 -4.53
C LEU A 56 -4.32 -12.62 -3.29
N VAL A 57 -3.34 -13.02 -2.48
CA VAL A 57 -2.94 -12.28 -1.28
C VAL A 57 -2.47 -10.87 -1.64
N ALA A 58 -1.57 -10.73 -2.61
CA ALA A 58 -1.07 -9.42 -3.03
C ALA A 58 -2.21 -8.53 -3.56
N SER A 59 -3.07 -9.08 -4.44
CA SER A 59 -4.16 -8.32 -5.05
C SER A 59 -5.20 -7.85 -4.04
N VAL A 60 -5.57 -8.71 -3.08
CA VAL A 60 -6.50 -8.38 -2.00
C VAL A 60 -5.86 -7.41 -1.01
N ALA A 61 -4.58 -7.62 -0.65
CA ALA A 61 -3.86 -6.73 0.26
C ALA A 61 -3.77 -5.31 -0.30
N GLU A 62 -3.37 -5.16 -1.57
CA GLU A 62 -3.33 -3.87 -2.25
C GLU A 62 -4.72 -3.22 -2.36
N PHE A 63 -5.74 -3.98 -2.78
CA PHE A 63 -7.08 -3.44 -2.97
C PHE A 63 -7.73 -3.05 -1.63
N ALA A 64 -7.94 -4.03 -0.76
CA ALA A 64 -8.61 -3.81 0.52
C ALA A 64 -7.77 -2.90 1.43
N GLY A 65 -6.45 -3.06 1.43
CA GLY A 65 -5.53 -2.20 2.17
C GLY A 65 -5.55 -0.77 1.64
N GLY A 66 -5.57 -0.57 0.32
CA GLY A 66 -5.73 0.75 -0.28
C GLY A 66 -7.02 1.44 0.13
N ILE A 67 -8.15 0.72 0.13
CA ILE A 67 -9.44 1.23 0.62
C ILE A 67 -9.39 1.56 2.11
N PHE A 68 -8.80 0.70 2.94
CA PHE A 68 -8.65 0.96 4.38
C PHE A 68 -7.76 2.16 4.65
N LEU A 69 -6.71 2.34 3.85
CA LEU A 69 -5.92 3.57 3.86
C LEU A 69 -6.77 4.76 3.46
N ILE A 70 -7.53 4.76 2.37
CA ILE A 70 -8.38 5.91 1.95
C ILE A 70 -9.38 6.32 3.03
N VAL A 71 -10.01 5.35 3.69
CA VAL A 71 -11.02 5.59 4.74
C VAL A 71 -10.38 5.94 6.09
N GLY A 72 -9.18 5.43 6.35
CA GLY A 72 -8.41 5.73 7.56
C GLY A 72 -8.82 4.85 8.72
N VAL A 73 -9.14 3.59 8.45
CA VAL A 73 -9.43 2.60 9.48
C VAL A 73 -8.21 1.70 9.66
N LEU A 74 -7.94 1.30 10.90
CA LEU A 74 -6.84 0.40 11.26
C LEU A 74 -5.50 0.79 10.61
N THR A 75 -5.21 2.09 10.49
CA THR A 75 -4.19 2.60 9.56
C THR A 75 -2.82 1.98 9.81
N ARG A 76 -2.38 1.80 11.06
CA ARG A 76 -1.10 1.15 11.33
C ARG A 76 -1.06 -0.33 10.93
N LEU A 77 -2.13 -1.08 11.19
CA LEU A 77 -2.22 -2.49 10.80
C LEU A 77 -2.24 -2.64 9.28
N THR A 78 -3.05 -1.83 8.61
CA THR A 78 -3.09 -1.78 7.14
C THR A 78 -1.74 -1.41 6.57
N THR A 79 -1.08 -0.39 7.14
CA THR A 79 0.24 0.06 6.72
C THR A 79 1.30 -1.01 6.93
N LEU A 80 1.27 -1.76 8.04
CA LEU A 80 2.19 -2.88 8.29
C LEU A 80 2.02 -3.99 7.25
N ALA A 81 0.78 -4.35 6.92
CA ALA A 81 0.50 -5.37 5.91
C ALA A 81 1.00 -4.95 4.53
N LEU A 82 0.70 -3.71 4.11
CA LEU A 82 1.16 -3.16 2.83
C LEU A 82 2.68 -2.97 2.80
N LEU A 83 3.31 -2.62 3.92
CA LEU A 83 4.77 -2.47 4.01
C LEU A 83 5.45 -3.81 3.80
N PHE A 84 4.92 -4.89 4.41
CA PHE A 84 5.44 -6.23 4.19
C PHE A 84 5.30 -6.67 2.72
N GLU A 85 4.13 -6.44 2.12
CA GLU A 85 3.88 -6.77 0.72
C GLU A 85 4.83 -5.99 -0.23
N MET A 86 5.03 -4.69 0.01
CA MET A 86 5.98 -3.87 -0.75
C MET A 86 7.44 -4.28 -0.57
N LEU A 87 7.83 -4.79 0.61
CA LEU A 87 9.16 -5.38 0.80
C LEU A 87 9.33 -6.66 -0.02
N VAL A 88 8.30 -7.52 -0.08
CA VAL A 88 8.34 -8.71 -0.95
C VAL A 88 8.47 -8.27 -2.41
N ALA A 89 7.66 -7.32 -2.87
CA ALA A 89 7.75 -6.79 -4.23
C ALA A 89 9.13 -6.20 -4.55
N LEU A 90 9.73 -5.45 -3.62
CA LEU A 90 11.07 -4.90 -3.76
C LEU A 90 12.09 -6.01 -4.01
N PHE A 91 12.18 -7.01 -3.13
CA PHE A 91 13.25 -8.01 -3.18
C PHE A 91 13.04 -9.10 -4.23
N THR A 92 11.79 -9.37 -4.63
CA THR A 92 11.49 -10.42 -5.60
C THR A 92 11.41 -9.91 -7.03
N VAL A 93 10.94 -8.68 -7.24
CA VAL A 93 10.66 -8.15 -8.59
C VAL A 93 11.60 -7.00 -8.97
N HIS A 94 11.77 -6.01 -8.09
CA HIS A 94 12.29 -4.70 -8.53
C HIS A 94 13.77 -4.46 -8.23
N ILE A 95 14.35 -5.05 -7.18
CA ILE A 95 15.70 -4.70 -6.69
C ILE A 95 16.80 -4.93 -7.75
N LYS A 96 16.63 -5.98 -8.58
CA LYS A 96 17.61 -6.35 -9.63
C LYS A 96 17.56 -5.44 -10.86
N ASN A 97 16.49 -4.67 -11.04
CA ASN A 97 16.26 -3.82 -12.21
C ASN A 97 16.87 -2.41 -12.05
N GLY A 98 17.54 -2.15 -10.92
CA GLY A 98 18.09 -0.83 -10.59
C GLY A 98 17.02 0.17 -10.16
N LEU A 99 17.38 1.46 -10.10
CA LEU A 99 16.49 2.49 -9.56
C LEU A 99 15.34 2.83 -10.52
N LEU A 100 15.66 3.14 -11.79
CA LEU A 100 14.74 3.77 -12.73
C LEU A 100 13.46 2.98 -12.99
N VAL A 101 12.30 3.63 -12.78
CA VAL A 101 10.98 3.01 -13.00
C VAL A 101 10.76 2.54 -14.45
N SER A 102 11.36 3.21 -15.44
CA SER A 102 11.27 2.82 -16.86
C SER A 102 11.85 1.44 -17.16
N ASN A 103 12.77 0.97 -16.33
CA ASN A 103 13.38 -0.36 -16.44
C ASN A 103 12.65 -1.41 -15.58
N GLY A 104 11.49 -1.06 -15.01
CA GLY A 104 10.87 -1.86 -13.95
C GLY A 104 11.66 -1.80 -12.63
N GLY A 105 12.43 -0.73 -12.41
CA GLY A 105 13.22 -0.49 -11.20
C GLY A 105 12.40 -0.22 -9.94
N TYR A 106 13.09 -0.05 -8.83
CA TYR A 106 12.48 0.07 -7.50
C TYR A 106 12.14 1.50 -7.04
N GLU A 107 12.36 2.52 -7.87
CA GLU A 107 12.09 3.94 -7.54
C GLU A 107 10.70 4.17 -6.94
N PHE A 108 9.66 3.65 -7.59
CA PHE A 108 8.28 3.83 -7.13
C PHE A 108 7.97 3.02 -5.86
N VAL A 109 8.46 1.78 -5.79
CA VAL A 109 8.31 0.92 -4.60
C VAL A 109 9.00 1.54 -3.38
N LEU A 110 10.17 2.15 -3.57
CA LEU A 110 10.90 2.84 -2.52
C LEU A 110 10.12 4.07 -1.99
N LEU A 111 9.49 4.83 -2.89
CA LEU A 111 8.63 5.95 -2.51
C LEU A 111 7.42 5.48 -1.69
N ILE A 112 6.78 4.40 -2.11
CA ILE A 112 5.66 3.78 -1.38
C ILE A 112 6.12 3.32 0.01
N LEU A 113 7.25 2.61 0.11
CA LEU A 113 7.81 2.16 1.39
C LEU A 113 8.08 3.33 2.34
N ALA A 114 8.69 4.41 1.85
CA ALA A 114 8.92 5.61 2.64
C ALA A 114 7.61 6.23 3.14
N ALA A 115 6.59 6.33 2.28
CA ALA A 115 5.27 6.83 2.65
C ALA A 115 4.58 5.95 3.70
N LEU A 116 4.66 4.63 3.56
CA LEU A 116 4.13 3.68 4.54
C LEU A 116 4.83 3.83 5.89
N VAL A 117 6.16 3.97 5.93
CA VAL A 117 6.90 4.21 7.19
C VAL A 117 6.44 5.51 7.87
N VAL A 118 6.18 6.57 7.10
CA VAL A 118 5.64 7.84 7.64
C VAL A 118 4.27 7.61 8.29
N LEU A 119 3.35 6.91 7.62
CA LEU A 119 2.01 6.61 8.16
C LEU A 119 2.07 5.68 9.38
N LEU A 120 2.98 4.70 9.38
CA LEU A 120 3.14 3.76 10.48
C LEU A 120 3.59 4.47 11.77
N THR A 121 4.48 5.45 11.64
CA THR A 121 5.09 6.17 12.76
C THR A 121 4.25 7.36 13.23
N ASN A 122 3.56 8.05 12.31
CA ASN A 122 2.82 9.28 12.61
C ASN A 122 1.29 9.08 12.70
N GLY A 123 0.76 7.96 12.22
CA GLY A 123 -0.67 7.64 12.23
C GLY A 123 -1.48 8.25 11.07
N SER A 124 -2.81 8.19 11.20
CA SER A 124 -3.80 8.39 10.12
C SER A 124 -4.13 9.84 9.73
N GLY A 125 -3.60 10.82 10.45
CA GLY A 125 -3.83 12.25 10.18
C GLY A 125 -5.11 12.84 10.79
N SER A 126 -5.59 13.93 10.19
CA SER A 126 -6.74 14.72 10.67
C SER A 126 -8.08 14.07 10.36
N LEU A 127 -8.28 13.67 9.10
CA LEU A 127 -9.53 13.07 8.62
C LEU A 127 -9.34 11.55 8.57
N SER A 128 -9.94 10.82 9.50
CA SER A 128 -9.77 9.37 9.63
C SER A 128 -10.96 8.80 10.39
N ILE A 129 -11.65 7.81 9.80
CA ILE A 129 -12.78 7.15 10.49
C ILE A 129 -12.29 6.41 11.73
N GLY A 130 -11.10 5.78 11.68
CA GLY A 130 -10.51 5.10 12.83
C GLY A 130 -10.29 6.05 14.02
N LYS A 131 -9.90 7.30 13.74
CA LYS A 131 -9.75 8.35 14.77
C LYS A 131 -11.08 8.80 15.38
N MET A 132 -12.16 8.76 14.61
CA MET A 132 -13.52 9.04 15.09
C MET A 132 -14.07 7.87 15.94
N MET A 133 -13.76 6.63 15.56
CA MET A 133 -14.30 5.43 16.21
C MET A 133 -13.54 5.00 17.46
N SER A 134 -12.23 5.25 17.56
CA SER A 134 -11.39 4.74 18.65
C SER A 134 -10.41 5.79 19.14
N LYS A 135 -10.24 5.91 20.46
CA LYS A 135 -9.17 6.71 21.09
C LYS A 135 -7.84 5.96 21.18
N ASN A 136 -7.77 4.69 20.76
CA ASN A 136 -6.53 3.92 20.75
C ASN A 136 -5.59 4.46 19.66
N LYS A 137 -4.61 5.27 20.09
CA LYS A 137 -3.63 5.94 19.22
C LYS A 137 -2.77 4.97 18.40
N TRP A 138 -2.73 3.68 18.77
CA TRP A 138 -1.97 2.68 18.02
C TRP A 138 -2.76 2.11 16.84
N LEU A 139 -4.10 2.11 16.91
CA LEU A 139 -4.94 1.72 15.77
C LEU A 139 -5.17 2.86 14.78
N GLN A 140 -4.88 4.10 15.22
CA GLN A 140 -4.86 5.31 14.41
C GLN A 140 -3.53 5.49 13.69
#